data_AF-A0A9D6JTE7-F1
#
_entry.id   AF-A0A9D6JTE7-F1
#
_cell.length_a   1.000
_cell.length_b   1.000
_cell.length_c   1.000
_cell.angle_alpha   90.00
_cell.angle_beta   90.00
_cell.angle_gamma   90.00
#
_symmetry.space_group_name_H-M   'P 1'
#
loop_
_entity.id
_entity.type
_entity.pdbx_description
1 polymer ?
#
loop_
_entity_poly.entity_id
_entity_poly.type
_entity_poly.pdbx_seq_one_letter_code
_entity_poly.pdbx_strand_id
1 'polypeptide(L)'
;MDAYVVVDSGPALLQPSYEFLRHPTISGLEYVNSVTGSESHLTTAAGGYVGYTGGDIVTFVLGDIVLFNIPGDLAQPYSSLYEASLYSTSTLHSSTAVENLMAFLMAIDDDGDYINGIQIAYPVRVAAQGLRVNFNQSAYNFRADPSVQYATAVLSGNTLFGTRTLPSPADAILALQVP
;
A
#
# COMPACT_ATOMS: atom_id res chain seq x y z
N MET A 1 3.30 -47.04 -31.02
CA MET A 1 4.48 -46.17 -30.83
C MET A 1 3.93 -44.87 -30.30
N ASP A 2 3.88 -44.75 -28.97
CA ASP A 2 3.34 -43.57 -28.32
C ASP A 2 4.44 -42.51 -28.27
N ALA A 3 4.23 -41.42 -29.00
CA ALA A 3 5.12 -40.27 -28.97
C ALA A 3 4.90 -39.53 -27.64
N TYR A 4 5.88 -39.65 -26.75
CA TYR A 4 5.97 -38.84 -25.54
C TYR A 4 6.26 -37.40 -25.99
N VAL A 5 5.24 -36.54 -25.99
CA VAL A 5 5.45 -35.10 -26.11
C VAL A 5 6.06 -34.64 -24.80
N VAL A 6 7.38 -34.46 -24.79
CA VAL A 6 8.06 -33.73 -23.72
C VAL A 6 7.62 -32.28 -23.86
N VAL A 7 6.66 -31.87 -23.04
CA VAL A 7 6.39 -30.45 -22.84
C VAL A 7 7.60 -29.93 -22.10
N ASP A 8 8.45 -29.18 -22.79
CA ASP A 8 9.55 -28.43 -22.21
C ASP A 8 8.96 -27.39 -21.25
N SER A 9 8.78 -27.78 -19.99
CA SER A 9 8.50 -26.86 -18.90
C SER A 9 9.83 -26.26 -18.45
N GLY A 10 10.47 -25.48 -19.33
CA GLY A 10 11.48 -24.53 -18.89
C GLY A 10 10.90 -23.68 -17.75
N PRO A 11 11.73 -23.16 -16.82
CA PRO A 11 11.23 -22.34 -15.73
C PRO A 11 10.41 -21.19 -16.32
N ALA A 12 9.17 -21.03 -15.84
CA ALA A 12 8.34 -19.90 -16.24
C ALA A 12 9.14 -18.62 -15.98
N LEU A 13 9.52 -17.92 -17.05
CA LEU A 13 10.26 -16.67 -16.92
C LEU A 13 9.35 -15.68 -16.19
N LEU A 14 9.81 -15.19 -15.05
CA LEU A 14 9.16 -14.07 -14.36
C LEU A 14 9.16 -12.88 -15.32
N GLN A 15 7.98 -12.45 -15.73
CA GLN A 15 7.82 -11.26 -16.57
C GLN A 15 7.35 -10.11 -15.66
N PRO A 16 8.03 -8.94 -15.69
CA PRO A 16 7.59 -7.80 -14.92
C PRO A 16 6.29 -7.22 -15.49
N SER A 17 5.34 -6.91 -14.61
CA SER A 17 4.18 -6.05 -14.90
C SER A 17 4.38 -4.69 -14.24
N TYR A 18 4.16 -3.62 -14.99
CA TYR A 18 4.28 -2.25 -14.51
C TYR A 18 2.89 -1.68 -14.23
N GLU A 19 2.62 -1.41 -12.96
CA GLU A 19 1.32 -1.00 -12.47
C GLU A 19 1.43 0.34 -11.73
N PHE A 20 0.29 0.95 -11.39
CA PHE A 20 0.27 2.27 -10.76
C PHE A 20 -0.82 2.36 -9.69
N LEU A 21 -0.45 2.83 -8.50
CA LEU A 21 -1.39 3.32 -7.50
C LEU A 21 -1.80 4.74 -7.92
N ARG A 22 -3.02 4.92 -8.47
CA ARG A 22 -3.45 6.21 -9.03
C ARG A 22 -4.52 6.95 -8.23
N HIS A 23 -5.35 6.25 -7.46
CA HIS A 23 -6.45 6.87 -6.70
C HIS A 23 -6.40 6.47 -5.21
N PRO A 24 -5.73 7.28 -4.37
CA PRO A 24 -4.85 8.40 -4.75
C PRO A 24 -3.52 7.92 -5.35
N THR A 25 -2.78 8.83 -5.98
CA THR A 25 -1.38 8.57 -6.33
C THR A 25 -0.54 8.53 -5.07
N ILE A 26 0.28 7.49 -4.88
CA ILE A 26 1.12 7.35 -3.68
C ILE A 26 2.58 7.16 -4.08
N SER A 27 3.43 8.11 -3.71
CA SER A 27 4.86 8.09 -4.01
C SER A 27 5.70 7.81 -2.77
N GLY A 28 6.86 7.17 -2.97
CA GLY A 28 7.80 6.88 -1.89
C GLY A 28 7.34 5.79 -0.91
N LEU A 29 6.30 5.03 -1.26
CA LEU A 29 5.83 3.90 -0.47
C LEU A 29 6.68 2.66 -0.74
N GLU A 30 7.07 1.93 0.30
CA GLU A 30 7.88 0.72 0.15
C GLU A 30 7.03 -0.46 -0.32
N TYR A 31 7.60 -1.30 -1.19
CA TYR A 31 7.01 -2.58 -1.55
C TYR A 31 8.06 -3.67 -1.77
N VAL A 32 7.66 -4.93 -1.57
CA VAL A 32 8.47 -6.12 -1.82
C VAL A 32 7.68 -7.12 -2.66
N ASN A 33 8.39 -7.91 -3.48
CA ASN A 33 7.79 -8.95 -4.32
C ASN A 33 8.15 -10.34 -3.78
N SER A 34 7.16 -11.21 -3.60
CA SER A 34 7.39 -12.55 -3.07
C SER A 34 8.31 -13.41 -3.94
N VAL A 35 8.37 -13.15 -5.26
CA VAL A 35 9.17 -13.95 -6.20
C VAL A 35 10.60 -13.48 -6.39
N THR A 36 10.90 -12.19 -6.17
CA THR A 36 12.28 -11.66 -6.24
C THR A 36 12.95 -11.60 -4.87
N GLY A 37 12.19 -11.74 -3.78
CA GLY A 37 12.70 -11.89 -2.43
C GLY A 37 12.56 -10.61 -1.60
N SER A 38 13.56 -10.34 -0.75
CA SER A 38 13.48 -9.31 0.30
C SER A 38 13.94 -7.91 -0.13
N GLU A 39 14.25 -7.70 -1.41
CA GLU A 39 14.62 -6.37 -1.89
C GLU A 39 13.39 -5.44 -1.81
N SER A 40 13.53 -4.30 -1.13
CA SER A 40 12.50 -3.28 -1.11
C SER A 40 12.69 -2.29 -2.23
N HIS A 41 11.57 -1.92 -2.86
CA HIS A 41 11.48 -0.90 -3.88
C HIS A 41 10.59 0.24 -3.38
N LEU A 42 10.61 1.38 -4.07
CA LEU A 42 9.75 2.51 -3.78
C LEU A 42 8.79 2.77 -4.93
N THR A 43 7.55 3.15 -4.62
CA THR A 43 6.65 3.68 -5.63
C THR A 43 7.20 4.98 -6.20
N THR A 44 7.08 5.16 -7.51
CA THR A 44 7.54 6.37 -8.20
C THR A 44 6.65 7.58 -7.89
N ALA A 45 7.04 8.77 -8.34
CA ALA A 45 6.21 9.98 -8.23
C ALA A 45 4.82 9.83 -8.87
N ALA A 46 4.70 8.97 -9.89
CA ALA A 46 3.43 8.66 -10.55
C ALA A 46 2.68 7.48 -9.89
N GLY A 47 3.13 6.99 -8.73
CA GLY A 47 2.57 5.83 -8.04
C GLY A 47 2.96 4.49 -8.65
N GLY A 48 3.91 4.48 -9.59
CA GLY A 48 4.32 3.28 -10.32
C GLY A 48 5.05 2.27 -9.41
N TYR A 49 4.71 0.99 -9.56
CA TYR A 49 5.36 -0.15 -8.92
C TYR A 49 5.49 -1.32 -9.91
N VAL A 50 6.31 -2.31 -9.55
CA VAL A 50 6.53 -3.51 -10.37
C VAL A 50 5.99 -4.73 -9.64
N GLY A 51 5.16 -5.50 -10.33
CA GLY A 51 4.81 -6.86 -9.95
C GLY A 51 5.38 -7.86 -10.96
N TYR A 52 5.21 -9.15 -10.70
CA TYR A 52 5.67 -10.20 -11.60
C TYR A 52 4.59 -11.24 -11.88
N THR A 53 4.66 -11.86 -13.06
CA THR A 53 3.86 -13.06 -13.36
C THR A 53 4.30 -14.24 -12.48
N GLY A 54 3.49 -15.31 -12.48
CA GLY A 54 3.85 -16.56 -11.77
C GLY A 54 3.43 -16.60 -10.30
N GLY A 55 2.36 -15.88 -9.95
CA GLY A 55 1.79 -15.91 -8.59
C GLY A 55 2.49 -15.00 -7.60
N ASP A 56 3.20 -13.97 -8.08
CA ASP A 56 3.78 -12.95 -7.22
C ASP A 56 2.73 -12.23 -6.37
N ILE A 57 3.16 -11.85 -5.18
CA ILE A 57 2.42 -11.00 -4.26
C ILE A 57 3.29 -9.77 -4.02
N VAL A 58 2.74 -8.61 -4.36
CA VAL A 58 3.31 -7.31 -4.03
C VAL A 58 2.78 -6.92 -2.66
N THR A 59 3.68 -6.78 -1.69
CA THR A 59 3.36 -6.37 -0.32
C THR A 59 3.83 -4.94 -0.12
N PHE A 60 2.89 -4.02 0.10
CA PHE A 60 3.18 -2.62 0.41
C PHE A 60 3.38 -2.44 1.91
N VAL A 61 4.49 -1.80 2.27
CA VAL A 61 4.92 -1.63 3.65
C VAL A 61 5.35 -0.20 3.94
N LEU A 62 5.38 0.12 5.22
CA LEU A 62 5.99 1.32 5.75
C LEU A 62 6.80 0.93 6.98
N GLY A 63 8.11 0.79 6.84
CA GLY A 63 8.93 0.12 7.86
C GLY A 63 8.40 -1.29 8.13
N ASP A 64 7.93 -1.55 9.36
CA ASP A 64 7.35 -2.85 9.71
C ASP A 64 5.81 -2.91 9.58
N ILE A 65 5.16 -1.80 9.19
CA ILE A 65 3.72 -1.74 9.05
C ILE A 65 3.35 -2.31 7.67
N VAL A 66 2.65 -3.44 7.65
CA VAL A 66 2.02 -3.94 6.41
C VAL A 66 0.76 -3.12 6.14
N LEU A 67 0.72 -2.46 4.99
CA LEU A 67 -0.43 -1.65 4.59
C LEU A 67 -1.47 -2.52 3.88
N PHE A 68 -1.05 -3.16 2.79
CA PHE A 68 -1.86 -4.06 1.99
C PHE A 68 -1.01 -4.90 1.04
N ASN A 69 -1.61 -5.94 0.49
CA ASN A 69 -0.99 -6.77 -0.54
C ASN A 69 -1.92 -6.85 -1.75
N ILE A 70 -1.35 -7.08 -2.93
CA ILE A 70 -2.08 -7.35 -4.17
C ILE A 70 -1.31 -8.38 -5.02
N PRO A 71 -1.96 -9.05 -5.98
CA PRO A 71 -1.23 -9.86 -6.96
C PRO A 71 -0.25 -9.02 -7.78
N GLY A 72 0.90 -9.58 -8.13
CA GLY A 72 1.91 -8.90 -8.95
C GLY A 72 1.57 -8.82 -10.44
N ASP A 73 0.61 -9.62 -10.90
CA ASP A 73 0.05 -9.56 -12.25
C ASP A 73 -1.45 -9.29 -12.14
N LEU A 74 -1.84 -8.03 -12.37
CA LEU A 74 -3.23 -7.62 -12.28
C LEU A 74 -3.93 -7.84 -13.63
N ALA A 75 -5.14 -8.42 -13.58
CA ALA A 75 -5.93 -8.65 -14.78
C ALA A 75 -6.44 -7.36 -15.45
N GLN A 76 -6.45 -6.25 -14.71
CA GLN A 76 -6.85 -4.92 -15.14
C GLN A 76 -5.98 -3.90 -14.41
N PRO A 77 -5.69 -2.73 -15.01
CA PRO A 77 -4.94 -1.68 -14.33
C PRO A 77 -5.61 -1.29 -13.02
N TYR A 78 -4.81 -1.19 -11.96
CA TYR A 78 -5.28 -0.79 -10.64
C TYR A 78 -5.88 0.61 -10.67
N SER A 79 -7.17 0.71 -10.34
CA SER A 79 -7.90 1.97 -10.43
C SER A 79 -8.03 2.65 -9.07
N SER A 80 -8.14 1.96 -7.95
CA SER A 80 -8.39 2.60 -6.65
C SER A 80 -7.91 1.76 -5.47
N LEU A 81 -7.53 2.41 -4.36
CA LEU A 81 -7.27 1.72 -3.09
C LEU A 81 -8.42 0.79 -2.65
N TYR A 82 -9.67 1.06 -3.04
CA TYR A 82 -10.78 0.15 -2.78
C TYR A 82 -10.60 -1.22 -3.46
N GLU A 83 -9.98 -1.26 -4.64
CA GLU A 83 -9.73 -2.51 -5.37
C GLU A 83 -8.73 -3.41 -4.64
N ALA A 84 -7.80 -2.84 -3.84
CA ALA A 84 -6.91 -3.68 -3.02
C ALA A 84 -7.70 -4.61 -2.11
N SER A 85 -8.85 -4.18 -1.56
CA SER A 85 -9.66 -5.04 -0.68
C SER A 85 -10.41 -6.17 -1.40
N LEU A 86 -10.44 -6.15 -2.73
CA LEU A 86 -11.13 -7.17 -3.53
C LEU A 86 -10.25 -8.40 -3.79
N TYR A 87 -8.94 -8.27 -3.65
CA TYR A 87 -8.02 -9.38 -3.85
C TYR A 87 -7.92 -10.25 -2.60
N SER A 88 -7.95 -11.57 -2.79
CA SER A 88 -7.84 -12.54 -1.69
C SER A 88 -6.49 -12.51 -0.98
N THR A 89 -5.45 -11.97 -1.61
CA THR A 89 -4.11 -11.79 -1.02
C THR A 89 -4.03 -10.59 -0.08
N SER A 90 -4.99 -9.67 -0.16
CA SER A 90 -4.98 -8.41 0.57
C SER A 90 -5.19 -8.58 2.07
N THR A 91 -4.45 -7.78 2.84
CA THR A 91 -4.66 -7.64 4.28
C THR A 91 -5.78 -6.66 4.63
N LEU A 92 -6.41 -6.01 3.65
CA LEU A 92 -7.57 -5.13 3.87
C LEU A 92 -8.85 -5.91 3.60
N HIS A 93 -9.65 -6.17 4.64
CA HIS A 93 -10.80 -7.09 4.54
C HIS A 93 -12.16 -6.39 4.42
N SER A 94 -12.19 -5.06 4.30
CA SER A 94 -13.43 -4.28 4.15
C SER A 94 -13.16 -2.89 3.58
N SER A 95 -14.21 -2.21 3.09
CA SER A 95 -14.14 -0.79 2.72
C SER A 95 -13.70 0.08 3.91
N THR A 96 -14.16 -0.22 5.12
CA THR A 96 -13.73 0.48 6.34
C THR A 96 -12.23 0.33 6.60
N ALA A 97 -11.62 -0.81 6.28
CA ALA A 97 -10.17 -0.98 6.39
C ALA A 97 -9.41 -0.10 5.40
N VAL A 98 -9.92 0.02 4.16
CA VAL A 98 -9.38 0.93 3.14
C VAL A 98 -9.49 2.39 3.59
N GLU A 99 -10.63 2.80 4.15
CA GLU A 99 -10.86 4.15 4.67
C GLU A 99 -9.96 4.47 5.86
N ASN A 100 -9.73 3.51 6.76
CA ASN A 100 -8.77 3.65 7.86
C ASN A 100 -7.34 3.80 7.35
N LEU A 101 -6.95 3.00 6.34
CA LEU A 101 -5.66 3.15 5.67
C LEU A 101 -5.52 4.53 5.04
N MET A 102 -6.53 4.99 4.29
CA MET A 102 -6.49 6.31 3.66
C MET A 102 -6.35 7.42 4.70
N ALA A 103 -7.11 7.37 5.79
CA ALA A 103 -6.99 8.35 6.88
C ALA A 103 -5.57 8.38 7.46
N PHE A 104 -4.94 7.21 7.63
CA PHE A 104 -3.58 7.10 8.09
C PHE A 104 -2.57 7.69 7.09
N LEU A 105 -2.71 7.35 5.80
CA LEU A 105 -1.87 7.89 4.72
C LEU A 105 -1.95 9.42 4.62
N MET A 106 -3.15 10.00 4.68
CA MET A 106 -3.33 11.46 4.71
C MET A 106 -2.62 12.11 5.91
N ALA A 107 -2.63 11.44 7.07
CA ALA A 107 -2.00 11.98 8.27
C ALA A 107 -0.46 11.94 8.21
N ILE A 108 0.13 11.12 7.34
CA ILE A 108 1.59 10.99 7.18
C ILE A 108 2.10 11.51 5.83
N ASP A 109 1.23 12.16 5.07
CA ASP A 109 1.56 12.83 3.82
C ASP A 109 2.50 14.02 4.05
N ASP A 110 3.61 14.10 3.31
CA ASP A 110 4.72 14.98 3.67
C ASP A 110 4.33 16.47 3.75
N ASP A 111 3.52 16.93 2.80
CA ASP A 111 3.03 18.30 2.71
C ASP A 111 1.57 18.47 3.22
N GLY A 112 0.88 17.36 3.49
CA GLY A 112 -0.49 17.36 4.00
C GLY A 112 -1.56 17.72 2.98
N ASP A 113 -1.22 17.76 1.69
CA ASP A 113 -2.15 18.05 0.60
C ASP A 113 -2.36 16.83 -0.30
N TYR A 114 -3.19 15.90 0.18
CA TYR A 114 -3.52 14.66 -0.52
C TYR A 114 -4.11 14.85 -1.93
N ILE A 115 -4.60 16.06 -2.27
CA ILE A 115 -5.17 16.35 -3.59
C ILE A 115 -4.07 16.30 -4.66
N ASN A 116 -2.82 16.59 -4.29
CA ASN A 116 -1.67 16.52 -5.19
C ASN A 116 -1.00 15.13 -5.22
N GLY A 117 -1.59 14.15 -4.51
CA GLY A 117 -1.04 12.83 -4.26
C GLY A 117 -0.44 12.70 -2.86
N ILE A 118 -0.31 11.48 -2.37
CA ILE A 118 0.34 11.19 -1.09
C ILE A 118 1.84 11.00 -1.30
N GLN A 119 2.64 11.68 -0.48
CA GLN A 119 4.09 11.65 -0.52
C GLN A 119 4.63 11.08 0.79
N ILE A 120 5.25 9.90 0.72
CA ILE A 120 5.88 9.28 1.88
C ILE A 120 7.37 9.65 1.90
N ALA A 121 7.75 10.52 2.84
CA ALA A 121 9.13 10.97 2.98
C ALA A 121 10.03 9.90 3.62
N TYR A 122 11.34 9.98 3.34
CA TYR A 122 12.33 9.06 3.91
C TYR A 122 12.33 9.04 5.45
N PRO A 123 12.28 10.17 6.18
CA PRO A 123 12.22 10.15 7.64
C PRO A 123 10.99 9.41 8.20
N VAL A 124 9.85 9.48 7.50
CA VAL A 124 8.63 8.75 7.87
C VAL A 124 8.86 7.24 7.79
N ARG A 125 9.50 6.74 6.71
CA ARG A 125 9.83 5.32 6.57
C ARG A 125 10.75 4.81 7.68
N VAL A 126 11.78 5.59 8.01
CA VAL A 126 12.71 5.26 9.11
C VAL A 126 11.98 5.23 10.45
N ALA A 127 11.12 6.21 10.71
CA ALA A 127 10.36 6.30 11.96
C ALA A 127 9.30 5.19 12.11
N ALA A 128 8.92 4.51 11.03
CA ALA A 128 7.95 3.43 11.05
C ALA A 128 8.50 2.07 11.48
N GLN A 129 9.82 1.93 11.60
CA GLN A 129 10.44 0.70 12.09
C GLN A 129 9.95 0.37 13.51
N GLY A 130 9.58 -0.90 13.73
CA GLY A 130 9.04 -1.35 15.02
C GLY A 130 7.59 -0.93 15.32
N LEU A 131 6.97 -0.08 14.49
CA LEU A 131 5.56 0.29 14.67
C LEU A 131 4.62 -0.77 14.11
N ARG A 132 3.38 -0.80 14.62
CA ARG A 132 2.31 -1.70 14.16
C ARG A 132 0.99 -0.92 14.13
N VAL A 133 0.22 -1.14 13.07
CA VAL A 133 -1.10 -0.53 12.86
C VAL A 133 -2.04 -1.62 12.35
N ASN A 134 -3.22 -1.75 12.95
CA ASN A 134 -4.25 -2.67 12.47
C ASN A 134 -5.38 -1.88 11.81
N PHE A 135 -5.44 -1.92 10.48
CA PHE A 135 -6.47 -1.23 9.69
C PHE A 135 -7.84 -1.95 9.72
N ASN A 136 -7.87 -3.24 10.07
CA ASN A 136 -9.09 -4.06 10.10
C ASN A 136 -9.89 -3.89 11.41
N GLN A 137 -10.14 -2.63 11.76
CA GLN A 137 -10.96 -2.22 12.89
C GLN A 137 -12.17 -1.43 12.39
N SER A 138 -13.19 -1.28 13.24
CA SER A 138 -14.23 -0.28 12.97
C SER A 138 -13.60 1.12 12.94
N ALA A 139 -14.19 2.05 12.19
CA ALA A 139 -13.69 3.42 12.09
C ALA A 139 -13.55 4.13 13.46
N TYR A 140 -14.42 3.78 14.42
CA TYR A 140 -14.35 4.26 15.80
C TYR A 140 -13.18 3.65 16.57
N ASN A 141 -13.04 2.32 16.55
CA ASN A 141 -11.96 1.64 17.28
C ASN A 141 -10.59 2.01 16.72
N PHE A 142 -10.44 2.12 15.39
CA PHE A 142 -9.20 2.53 14.74
C PHE A 142 -8.70 3.89 15.25
N ARG A 143 -9.61 4.86 15.42
CA ARG A 143 -9.28 6.21 15.92
C ARG A 143 -9.00 6.24 17.42
N ALA A 144 -9.58 5.31 18.17
CA ALA A 144 -9.40 5.20 19.61
C ALA A 144 -8.20 4.31 20.00
N ASP A 145 -7.64 3.54 19.06
CA ASP A 145 -6.53 2.61 19.29
C ASP A 145 -5.25 3.39 19.66
N PRO A 146 -4.68 3.19 20.87
CA PRO A 146 -3.47 3.87 21.30
C PRO A 146 -2.27 3.64 20.38
N SER A 147 -2.18 2.46 19.76
CA SER A 147 -1.09 2.13 18.83
C SER A 147 -1.20 2.95 17.55
N VAL A 148 -2.43 3.14 17.05
CA VAL A 148 -2.72 3.97 15.88
C VAL A 148 -2.44 5.44 16.18
N GLN A 149 -2.88 5.94 17.33
CA GLN A 149 -2.62 7.32 17.76
C GLN A 149 -1.12 7.59 17.91
N TYR A 150 -0.40 6.67 18.56
CA TYR A 150 1.05 6.76 18.72
C TYR A 150 1.76 6.74 17.37
N ALA A 151 1.46 5.78 16.50
CA ALA A 151 2.05 5.71 15.18
C ALA A 151 1.77 6.97 14.35
N THR A 152 0.52 7.44 14.34
CA THR A 152 0.14 8.67 13.63
C THR A 152 0.94 9.86 14.14
N ALA A 153 1.05 10.05 15.45
CA ALA A 153 1.78 11.17 16.03
C ALA A 153 3.28 11.13 15.72
N VAL A 154 3.91 9.95 15.87
CA VAL A 154 5.34 9.75 15.58
C VAL A 154 5.63 10.00 14.10
N LEU A 155 4.86 9.38 13.21
CA LEU A 155 5.11 9.43 11.77
C LEU A 155 4.83 10.81 11.19
N SER A 156 3.68 11.42 11.53
CA SER A 156 3.36 12.78 11.08
C SER A 156 4.36 13.82 11.59
N GLY A 157 4.92 13.64 12.80
CA GLY A 157 5.99 14.50 13.31
C GLY A 157 7.29 14.46 12.50
N ASN A 158 7.46 13.47 11.61
CA ASN A 158 8.59 13.35 10.69
C ASN A 158 8.27 13.84 9.26
N THR A 159 7.12 14.49 9.06
CA THR A 159 6.74 15.15 7.80
C THR A 159 7.08 16.63 7.83
N LEU A 160 7.14 17.29 6.67
CA LEU A 160 7.30 18.75 6.58
C LEU A 160 6.10 19.52 7.16
N PHE A 161 4.91 18.94 7.09
CA PHE A 161 3.69 19.54 7.66
C PHE A 161 3.60 19.41 9.19
N GLY A 162 4.31 18.43 9.77
CA GLY A 162 4.40 18.21 11.21
C GLY A 162 3.28 17.34 11.81
N THR A 163 3.27 17.26 13.14
CA THR A 163 2.41 16.32 13.88
C THR A 163 0.92 16.58 13.64
N ARG A 164 0.18 15.51 13.31
CA ARG A 164 -1.25 15.50 13.02
C ARG A 164 -1.98 14.39 13.78
N THR A 165 -3.30 14.52 13.82
CA THR A 165 -4.23 13.45 14.15
C THR A 165 -4.83 12.87 12.88
N LEU A 166 -5.47 11.70 12.97
CA LEU A 166 -6.23 11.15 11.85
C LEU A 166 -7.35 12.12 11.41
N PRO A 167 -7.59 12.27 10.10
CA PRO A 167 -8.73 13.02 9.59
C PRO A 167 -10.06 12.27 9.85
N SER A 168 -11.18 12.95 9.57
CA SER A 168 -12.49 12.34 9.75
C SER A 168 -12.71 11.17 8.76
N PRO A 169 -13.62 10.22 9.05
CA PRO A 169 -13.95 9.18 8.08
C PRO A 169 -14.46 9.75 6.75
N ALA A 170 -15.19 10.88 6.80
CA ALA A 170 -15.71 11.53 5.61
C ALA A 170 -14.59 12.07 4.71
N ASP A 171 -13.55 12.65 5.29
CA ASP A 171 -12.40 13.17 4.52
C ASP A 171 -11.62 12.02 3.86
N ALA A 172 -11.47 10.89 4.55
CA ALA A 172 -10.81 9.71 4.00
C ALA A 172 -11.60 9.11 2.83
N ILE A 173 -12.94 9.03 2.95
CA ILE A 173 -13.81 8.59 1.84
C ILE A 173 -13.71 9.55 0.67
N LEU A 174 -13.70 10.87 0.93
CA LEU A 174 -13.56 11.88 -0.12
C LEU A 174 -12.23 11.73 -0.85
N ALA A 175 -11.13 11.52 -0.12
CA ALA A 175 -9.80 11.35 -0.70
C ALA A 175 -9.70 10.11 -1.60
N LEU A 176 -10.42 9.03 -1.28
CA LEU A 176 -10.49 7.82 -2.11
C LEU A 176 -11.27 8.00 -3.42
N GLN A 177 -12.03 9.08 -3.56
CA GLN A 177 -12.83 9.41 -4.74
C GLN A 177 -12.13 10.39 -5.68
N VAL A 178 -11.00 10.97 -5.26
CA VAL A 178 -10.25 11.93 -6.07
C VAL A 178 -9.46 11.16 -7.15
N PRO A 179 -9.50 11.61 -8.43
CA PRO A 179 -8.69 11.11 -9.53
C PRO A 179 -7.18 11.08 -9.29
#